data_AF-A0A437LEK6-F1
#
_entry.id   AF-A0A437LEK6-F1
#
_cell.length_a   1.000
_cell.length_b   1.000
_cell.length_c   1.000
_cell.angle_alpha   90.00
_cell.angle_beta   90.00
_cell.angle_gamma   90.00
#
_symmetry.space_group_name_H-M   'P 1'
#
loop_
_entity.id
_entity.type
_entity.pdbx_description
1 polymer ?
#
loop_
_entity_poly.entity_id
_entity_poly.type
_entity_poly.pdbx_seq_one_letter_code
_entity_poly.pdbx_strand_id
1 'polypeptide(L)' 'MWKIVFHERQGPRINVDKSAPWLPSRQIAETWARYFIEQGYHVSLQAQDGTLERLIPGLP' A
#
# COMPACT_ATOMS: atom_id res chain seq x y z
N MET A 1 7.17 -2.63 12.49
CA MET A 1 6.84 -1.39 11.76
C MET A 1 5.95 -1.72 10.57
N TRP A 2 5.38 -0.71 9.92
CA TRP A 2 4.49 -0.82 8.75
C TRP A 2 4.90 0.18 7.67
N LYS A 3 4.75 -0.15 6.39
CA LYS A 3 4.96 0.79 5.28
C LYS A 3 3.85 0.69 4.25
N ILE A 4 3.73 1.70 3.40
CA ILE A 4 2.80 1.73 2.28
C ILE A 4 3.54 1.24 1.04
N VAL A 5 2.93 0.34 0.28
CA VAL A 5 3.43 -0.15 -1.01
C VAL A 5 2.49 0.35 -2.10
N PHE A 6 3.04 1.09 -3.05
CA PHE A 6 2.34 1.63 -4.21
C PHE A 6 2.42 0.64 -5.37
N HIS A 7 1.31 0.49 -6.06
CA HIS A 7 1.15 -0.41 -7.19
C HIS A 7 0.82 0.38 -8.46
N GLU A 8 1.44 0.01 -9.58
CA GLU A 8 1.06 0.49 -10.89
C GLU A 8 0.39 -0.64 -11.69
N ARG A 9 -0.72 -0.32 -12.37
CA ARG A 9 -1.42 -1.26 -13.24
C ARG A 9 -0.92 -1.15 -14.68
N GLN A 10 0.05 -1.98 -15.03
CA GLN A 10 0.52 -2.13 -16.40
C GLN A 10 -0.35 -3.16 -17.15
N GLY A 11 -1.51 -2.69 -17.62
CA GLY A 11 -2.48 -3.48 -18.39
C GLY A 11 -3.16 -4.58 -17.55
N PRO A 12 -2.92 -5.88 -17.83
CA PRO A 12 -3.44 -6.98 -17.03
C PRO A 12 -2.59 -7.30 -15.78
N ARG A 13 -1.40 -6.69 -15.63
CA ARG A 13 -0.50 -6.90 -14.49
C ARG A 13 -0.58 -5.73 -13.51
N ILE A 14 -0.41 -6.05 -12.23
CA ILE A 14 -0.22 -5.08 -11.16
C ILE A 14 1.19 -5.29 -10.62
N ASN A 15 2.04 -4.27 -10.76
CA ASN A 15 3.44 -4.30 -10.34
C ASN A 15 3.62 -3.40 -9.12
N VAL A 16 4.51 -3.77 -8.20
CA VAL A 16 4.99 -2.84 -7.17
C VAL A 16 5.88 -1.79 -7.84
N ASP A 17 5.52 -0.51 -7.71
CA ASP A 17 6.27 0.61 -8.27
C ASP A 17 7.24 1.20 -7.23
N LYS A 18 6.73 1.54 -6.03
CA LYS A 18 7.55 2.06 -4.92
C LYS A 18 6.96 1.74 -3.55
N SER A 19 7.73 1.93 -2.49
CA SER A 19 7.21 1.87 -1.11
C SER A 19 7.65 3.06 -0.27
N ALA A 20 6.74 3.57 0.56
CA ALA A 20 7.00 4.62 1.53
C ALA A 20 8.01 4.18 2.61
N PRO A 21 8.58 5.13 3.38
CA PRO A 21 9.35 4.83 4.59
C PRO A 21 8.56 3.98 5.61
N TRP A 22 9.29 3.35 6.53
CA TRP A 22 8.70 2.62 7.65
C TRP A 22 8.07 3.59 8.67
N LEU A 23 6.79 3.37 8.95
CA LEU A 23 5.97 4.04 9.93
C LEU A 23 5.87 3.18 11.21
N PRO A 24 5.74 3.79 12.40
CA PRO A 24 5.80 3.06 13.66
C PRO A 24 4.58 2.17 13.92
N SER A 25 3.39 2.54 13.42
CA SER A 25 2.14 1.79 13.64
C SER A 25 1.34 1.54 12.36
N ARG A 26 0.54 0.46 12.39
CA ARG A 26 -0.42 0.11 11.32
C ARG A 26 -1.39 1.26 11.01
N GLN A 27 -1.90 1.90 12.05
CA GLN A 27 -2.96 2.90 11.94
C GLN A 27 -2.48 4.20 11.28
N ILE A 28 -1.24 4.64 11.53
CA ILE A 28 -0.65 5.79 10.82
C ILE A 28 -0.45 5.44 9.34
N ALA A 29 0.01 4.21 9.04
CA ALA A 29 0.15 3.75 7.66
C ALA A 29 -1.22 3.64 6.95
N GLU A 30 -2.26 3.21 7.66
CA GLU A 30 -3.63 3.13 7.14
C GLU A 30 -4.23 4.52 6.84
N THR A 31 -4.04 5.51 7.72
CA THR A 31 -4.48 6.90 7.47
C THR A 31 -3.84 7.48 6.21
N TRP A 32 -2.52 7.34 6.06
CA TRP A 32 -1.82 7.79 4.87
C TRP A 32 -2.22 7.01 3.62
N ALA A 33 -2.40 5.69 3.72
CA ALA A 33 -2.85 4.89 2.60
C ALA A 33 -4.27 5.28 2.14
N ARG A 34 -5.22 5.52 3.06
CA ARG A 34 -6.56 6.05 2.74
C ARG A 34 -6.47 7.38 1.98
N TYR A 35 -5.63 8.32 2.43
CA TYR A 35 -5.37 9.57 1.70
C TYR A 35 -4.86 9.31 0.27
N PHE A 36 -3.90 8.40 0.08
CA PHE A 36 -3.42 8.07 -1.28
C PHE A 36 -4.50 7.39 -2.14
N ILE A 37 -5.39 6.58 -1.56
CA ILE A 37 -6.55 5.98 -2.26
C ILE A 37 -7.51 7.08 -2.73
N GLU A 38 -7.79 8.08 -1.89
CA GLU A 38 -8.62 9.25 -2.25
C GLU A 38 -7.99 10.11 -3.36
N GLN A 39 -6.65 10.13 -3.47
CA GLN A 39 -5.92 10.73 -4.60
C GLN A 39 -5.81 9.79 -5.83
N GLY A 40 -6.47 8.62 -5.82
CA GLY A 40 -6.52 7.68 -6.95
C GLY A 40 -5.36 6.69 -7.06
N TYR A 41 -4.47 6.61 -6.07
CA TYR A 41 -3.36 5.64 -6.08
C TYR A 41 -3.80 4.25 -5.61
N HIS A 42 -3.28 3.21 -6.26
CA HIS A 42 -3.40 1.83 -5.79
C HIS A 42 -2.33 1.54 -4.74
N VAL A 43 -2.74 1.20 -3.52
CA VAL A 43 -1.82 0.96 -2.39
C VAL A 43 -2.22 -0.24 -1.52
N SER A 44 -1.23 -0.88 -0.91
CA SER A 44 -1.37 -1.88 0.15
C SER A 44 -0.47 -1.53 1.35
N LEU A 45 -0.79 -2.06 2.52
CA LEU A 45 0.09 -1.96 3.69
C LEU A 45 0.99 -3.19 3.77
N GLN A 46 2.27 -2.99 4.08
CA GLN A 46 3.20 -4.09 4.37
C GLN A 46 3.75 -3.96 5.78
N ALA A 47 3.59 -5.02 6.59
CA ALA A 47 4.25 -5.16 7.88
C ALA A 47 5.72 -5.58 7.72
N GLN A 48 6.52 -5.34 8.76
CA GLN A 48 7.95 -5.62 8.77
C GLN A 48 8.31 -7.12 8.73
N ASP A 49 7.38 -8.00 9.08
CA ASP A 49 7.47 -9.45 8.93
C ASP A 49 7.20 -9.93 7.48
N GLY A 50 6.79 -9.01 6.58
CA GLY A 50 6.45 -9.29 5.19
C GLY A 50 4.95 -9.34 4.90
N THR A 51 4.09 -9.42 5.92
CA THR A 51 2.62 -9.52 5.78
C THR A 51 2.07 -8.35 4.96
N LEU A 52 1.26 -8.65 3.94
CA LEU A 52 0.64 -7.66 3.05
C LEU A 52 -0.87 -7.60 3.30
N GLU A 53 -1.36 -6.44 3.75
CA GLU A 53 -2.79 -6.15 3.84
C GLU A 53 -3.24 -5.28 2.67
N ARG A 54 -4.33 -5.69 2.00
CA ARG A 54 -4.93 -4.94 0.89
C ARG A 54 -6.09 -4.09 1.40
N LEU A 55 -6.06 -2.79 1.09
CA LEU A 55 -7.13 -1.86 1.47
C LEU A 55 -8.17 -1.65 0.36
N ILE A 56 -7.88 -2.10 -0.88
CA ILE A 56 -8.79 -2.04 -2.03
C ILE A 56 -9.00 -3.47 -2.57
N PRO A 57 -10.25 -3.94 -2.80
CA PRO A 57 -10.50 -5.18 -3.54
C PRO A 57 -10.12 -5.02 -5.02
N GLY A 58 -9.39 -6.01 -5.55
CA GLY A 58 -8.85 -5.97 -6.93
C GLY A 58 -7.35 -5.66 -7.02
N LEU A 59 -6.67 -5.49 -5.88
CA LEU A 59 -5.21 -5.56 -5.75
C LEU A 59 -4.76 -7.00 -5.40
N PRO A 60 -3.47 -7.34 -5.57
CA PRO A 60 -2.83 -9.11 -5.68
C PRO A 60 -2.44 -8.47 -6.04
#